data_AF-A0A8S0SKW3-F1
#
_entry.id   AF-A0A8S0SKW3-F1
#
_cell.length_a   1.000
_cell.length_b   1.000
_cell.length_c   1.000
_cell.angle_alpha   90.00
_cell.angle_beta   90.00
_cell.angle_gamma   90.00
#
_symmetry.space_group_name_H-M   'P 1'
#
loop_
_entity.id
_entity.type
_entity.pdbx_description
1 polymer ?
#
loop_
_entity_poly.entity_id
_entity_poly.type
_entity_poly.pdbx_seq_one_letter_code
_entity_poly.pdbx_strand_id
1 'polypeptide(L)'
;MVDTWCNAIQDSANLGAVRSLMRAFRTACHYGDDSGDDNSTKFSVMSSSVFNKIMLFVLTEMDGILRGLLRLPTSGGKKETIMDLMTTRPWKNHNNLVKSYLGNALHVLNQMTDTEMISFTLRKLRNSSVFLAAFPVLLRKYIKVALHFWGTGGGALPIVSFLLLRDLCIRLGSDCLDDCIKGMYKGYVLNCQLVNATKLQHIQFLGNCFIELLRVDLLSSYQHAFTYIRQLALILKEALSESTKKKEIYRKVYQWKYINCLELWTGAICANSSEGDLRPLAYPLSQIISGVARLVPTAQYFPLRLRCVRMLNRIAASTGTLIPVSLLLLDMLEIKELHKPPTGGVGKAVDLRAVLKVSKTTLKTRAFQEACVFSVVEELTEHLAQWSYSVAFFELSFVPSVRLRNFCKSTKVERFRREMRNLIRQINTNSEFTNKKRATVSFLPNDPEVASFLEDEKKSEASPLSQYAATLRQRAQQRDDTMMESRLITSYIYLDKCSLENIFIATLTLDVFFPVYLSVKNHPPSGIRRRTMMKKKMMIIVDGGKGHASLILRGYLDGIQRLSLKKRRKRKKLGNRRILKNRQLLMKMLWRTSS
;
A
#
# COMPACT_ATOMS: atom_id res chain seq x y z
N MET A 1 -4.28 43.86 -18.42
CA MET A 1 -4.43 43.04 -19.65
C MET A 1 -4.77 41.59 -19.35
N VAL A 2 -4.02 40.87 -18.48
CA VAL A 2 -4.40 39.50 -18.09
C VAL A 2 -5.74 39.49 -17.34
N ASP A 3 -5.94 40.43 -16.41
CA ASP A 3 -7.21 40.61 -15.68
C ASP A 3 -8.43 40.79 -16.58
N THR A 4 -8.29 41.62 -17.62
CA THR A 4 -9.37 41.87 -18.58
C THR A 4 -9.71 40.63 -19.37
N TRP A 5 -8.73 39.76 -19.69
CA TRP A 5 -9.00 38.48 -20.33
C TRP A 5 -9.66 37.49 -19.36
N CYS A 6 -9.18 37.40 -18.12
CA CYS A 6 -9.77 36.53 -17.09
C CYS A 6 -11.24 36.87 -16.84
N ASN A 7 -11.57 38.16 -16.67
CA ASN A 7 -12.94 38.61 -16.44
C ASN A 7 -13.82 38.35 -17.66
N ALA A 8 -13.35 38.68 -18.88
CA ALA A 8 -14.11 38.42 -20.11
C ALA A 8 -14.38 36.92 -20.37
N ILE A 9 -13.53 36.03 -19.87
CA ILE A 9 -13.75 34.58 -19.94
C ILE A 9 -14.84 34.16 -18.94
N GLN A 10 -14.80 34.69 -17.72
CA GLN A 10 -15.77 34.37 -16.65
C GLN A 10 -17.16 34.94 -16.94
N ASP A 11 -17.23 36.15 -17.48
CA ASP A 11 -18.49 36.89 -17.65
C ASP A 11 -19.20 36.56 -18.97
N SER A 12 -18.45 36.34 -20.06
CA SER A 12 -19.04 36.24 -21.40
C SER A 12 -18.47 35.10 -22.27
N ALA A 13 -17.71 34.16 -21.71
CA ALA A 13 -17.08 33.05 -22.43
C ALA A 13 -16.35 33.49 -23.73
N ASN A 14 -15.68 34.64 -23.70
CA ASN A 14 -15.15 35.28 -24.91
C ASN A 14 -14.00 34.47 -25.54
N LEU A 15 -14.23 33.92 -26.73
CA LEU A 15 -13.24 33.13 -27.48
C LEU A 15 -11.96 33.91 -27.85
N GLY A 16 -12.07 35.21 -28.10
CA GLY A 16 -10.92 36.07 -28.36
C GLY A 16 -10.00 36.16 -27.13
N ALA A 17 -10.59 36.33 -25.95
CA ALA A 17 -9.86 36.34 -24.67
C ALA A 17 -9.19 34.98 -24.39
N VAL A 18 -9.87 33.86 -24.65
CA VAL A 18 -9.30 32.51 -24.51
C VAL A 18 -8.07 32.32 -25.40
N ARG A 19 -8.13 32.73 -26.68
CA ARG A 19 -6.99 32.61 -27.60
C ARG A 19 -5.80 33.47 -27.18
N SER A 20 -6.04 34.70 -26.74
CA SER A 20 -4.99 35.59 -26.24
C SER A 20 -4.34 35.05 -24.97
N LEU A 21 -5.15 34.54 -24.04
CA LEU A 21 -4.65 33.89 -22.82
C LEU A 21 -3.84 32.62 -23.14
N MET A 22 -4.27 31.81 -24.11
CA MET A 22 -3.54 30.62 -24.53
C MET A 22 -2.20 30.92 -25.23
N ARG A 23 -2.11 32.04 -25.96
CA ARG A 23 -0.82 32.53 -26.47
C ARG A 23 0.11 32.92 -25.32
N ALA A 24 -0.40 33.67 -24.35
CA ALA A 24 0.37 34.05 -23.17
C ALA A 24 0.79 32.83 -22.33
N PHE A 25 -0.07 31.81 -22.23
CA PHE A 25 0.26 30.53 -21.60
C PHE A 25 1.39 29.82 -22.34
N ARG A 26 1.32 29.71 -23.67
CA ARG A 26 2.40 29.13 -24.46
C ARG A 26 3.73 29.85 -24.22
N THR A 27 3.74 31.18 -24.24
CA THR A 27 4.95 31.96 -23.95
C THR A 27 5.45 31.71 -22.52
N ALA A 28 4.57 31.68 -21.54
CA ALA A 28 4.94 31.35 -20.16
C ALA A 28 5.51 29.93 -20.06
N CYS A 29 4.95 28.97 -20.80
CA CYS A 29 5.40 27.59 -20.79
C CYS A 29 6.82 27.41 -21.31
N HIS A 30 7.19 28.19 -22.32
CA HIS A 30 8.51 28.19 -22.95
C HIS A 30 9.42 29.31 -22.40
N TYR A 31 9.09 29.85 -21.23
CA TYR A 31 9.88 30.90 -20.61
C TYR A 31 11.23 30.33 -20.16
N GLY A 32 12.31 30.78 -20.81
CA GLY A 32 13.66 30.28 -20.56
C GLY A 32 14.10 29.10 -21.44
N ASP A 33 13.32 28.71 -22.46
CA ASP A 33 13.84 27.88 -23.54
C ASP A 33 14.80 28.74 -24.39
N ASP A 34 16.11 28.47 -24.31
CA ASP A 34 17.11 29.02 -25.24
C ASP A 34 16.95 28.36 -26.62
N SER A 35 15.84 28.60 -27.29
CA SER A 35 15.72 28.34 -28.73
C SER A 35 16.16 29.60 -29.47
N GLY A 36 17.41 29.61 -29.93
CA GLY A 36 17.90 30.60 -30.88
C GLY A 36 16.97 30.68 -32.10
N ASP A 37 16.72 31.93 -32.52
CA ASP A 37 15.91 32.33 -33.67
C ASP A 37 14.43 31.93 -33.67
N ASP A 38 13.59 32.82 -33.10
CA ASP A 38 12.33 33.18 -33.76
C ASP A 38 11.80 34.54 -33.25
N ASN A 39 11.62 35.48 -34.19
CA ASN A 39 11.21 36.88 -34.00
C ASN A 39 9.73 37.09 -33.56
N SER A 40 9.23 36.29 -32.60
CA SER A 40 7.91 36.48 -31.97
C SER A 40 7.96 36.89 -30.49
N THR A 41 9.13 37.36 -30.04
CA THR A 41 9.46 37.79 -28.67
C THR A 41 8.90 39.17 -28.29
N LYS A 42 7.59 39.41 -28.45
CA LYS A 42 6.93 40.60 -27.85
C LYS A 42 6.59 40.47 -26.36
N PHE A 43 7.02 39.38 -25.71
CA PHE A 43 6.75 39.10 -24.30
C PHE A 43 8.01 38.63 -23.53
N SER A 44 9.22 39.02 -23.97
CA SER A 44 10.47 38.55 -23.33
C SER A 44 10.72 39.08 -21.91
N VAL A 45 9.81 39.90 -21.36
CA VAL A 45 9.86 40.38 -19.96
C VAL A 45 8.49 40.17 -19.31
N MET A 46 8.14 38.92 -18.99
CA MET A 46 6.99 38.64 -18.14
C MET A 46 7.41 38.80 -16.68
N SER A 47 6.76 39.69 -15.93
CA SER A 47 6.99 39.76 -14.48
C SER A 47 6.52 38.48 -13.80
N SER A 48 7.16 38.10 -12.70
CA SER A 48 6.84 36.86 -11.96
C SER A 48 5.37 36.81 -11.51
N SER A 49 4.77 37.97 -11.19
CA SER A 49 3.35 38.08 -10.84
C SER A 49 2.42 37.75 -12.02
N VAL A 50 2.77 38.21 -13.22
CA VAL A 50 2.01 37.92 -14.45
C VAL A 50 2.15 36.46 -14.85
N PHE A 51 3.37 35.91 -14.79
CA PHE A 51 3.63 34.48 -15.03
C PHE A 51 2.78 33.59 -14.11
N ASN A 52 2.87 33.81 -12.80
CA ASN A 52 2.15 33.02 -11.80
C ASN A 52 0.63 33.10 -12.01
N LYS A 53 0.11 34.29 -12.32
CA LYS A 53 -1.31 34.50 -12.57
C LYS A 53 -1.81 33.74 -13.80
N ILE A 54 -1.07 33.80 -14.90
CA ILE A 54 -1.39 33.06 -16.13
C ILE A 54 -1.38 31.56 -15.86
N MET A 55 -0.32 31.06 -15.22
CA MET A 55 -0.16 29.64 -14.90
C MET A 55 -1.30 29.13 -14.00
N LEU A 56 -1.60 29.86 -12.92
CA LEU A 56 -2.67 29.51 -11.98
C LEU A 56 -4.05 29.51 -12.65
N PHE A 57 -4.38 30.57 -13.40
CA PHE A 57 -5.68 30.70 -14.04
C PHE A 57 -5.87 29.64 -15.13
N VAL A 58 -4.90 29.46 -16.02
CA VAL A 58 -5.01 28.50 -17.13
C VAL A 58 -5.10 27.08 -16.62
N LEU A 59 -4.23 26.65 -15.69
CA LEU A 59 -4.31 25.31 -15.14
C LEU A 59 -5.62 25.07 -14.37
N THR A 60 -6.20 26.11 -13.75
CA THR A 60 -7.42 25.95 -12.95
C THR A 60 -8.70 25.94 -13.80
N GLU A 61 -8.81 26.83 -14.77
CA GLU A 61 -10.07 27.10 -15.47
C GLU A 61 -10.16 26.45 -16.86
N MET A 62 -9.02 26.11 -17.48
CA MET A 62 -9.01 25.66 -18.89
C MET A 62 -9.83 24.40 -19.13
N ASP A 63 -9.88 23.47 -18.18
CA ASP A 63 -10.72 22.28 -18.29
C ASP A 63 -12.21 22.63 -18.48
N GLY A 64 -12.73 23.53 -17.64
CA GLY A 64 -14.12 24.00 -17.71
C GLY A 64 -14.40 24.76 -18.99
N ILE A 65 -13.48 25.61 -19.43
CA ILE A 65 -13.58 26.36 -20.68
C ILE A 65 -13.64 25.39 -21.87
N LEU A 66 -12.72 24.42 -21.95
CA LEU A 66 -12.70 23.44 -23.04
C LEU A 66 -13.96 22.58 -23.05
N ARG A 67 -14.45 22.16 -21.89
CA ARG A 67 -15.71 21.41 -21.77
C ARG A 67 -16.91 22.23 -22.26
N GLY A 68 -16.99 23.50 -21.90
CA GLY A 68 -18.03 24.41 -22.39
C GLY A 68 -18.01 24.59 -23.92
N LEU A 69 -16.82 24.80 -24.50
CA LEU A 69 -16.63 24.94 -25.95
C LEU A 69 -16.96 23.66 -26.73
N LEU A 70 -16.66 22.51 -26.14
CA LEU A 70 -16.90 21.18 -26.72
C LEU A 70 -18.27 20.60 -26.36
N ARG A 71 -19.10 21.33 -25.60
CA ARG A 71 -20.43 20.91 -25.12
C ARG A 71 -20.39 19.58 -24.34
N LEU A 72 -19.34 19.38 -23.55
CA LEU A 72 -19.17 18.22 -22.68
C LEU A 72 -19.71 18.50 -21.26
N PRO A 73 -20.03 17.44 -20.49
CA PRO A 73 -20.31 17.56 -19.07
C PRO A 73 -19.17 18.23 -18.30
N THR A 74 -19.52 18.93 -17.22
CA THR A 74 -18.59 19.70 -16.37
C THR A 74 -17.47 18.87 -15.76
N SER A 75 -17.63 17.54 -15.67
CA SER A 75 -16.60 16.62 -15.19
C SER A 75 -16.82 15.21 -15.75
N GLY A 76 -15.77 14.40 -15.74
CA GLY A 76 -15.83 13.01 -16.19
C GLY A 76 -15.74 12.85 -17.71
N GLY A 77 -16.33 11.76 -18.21
CA GLY A 77 -16.20 11.27 -19.58
C GLY A 77 -15.27 10.07 -19.68
N LYS A 78 -15.48 9.26 -20.73
CA LYS A 78 -14.64 8.12 -21.10
C LYS A 78 -14.08 8.28 -22.50
N LYS A 79 -13.18 7.39 -22.91
CA LYS A 79 -12.59 7.32 -24.25
C LYS A 79 -13.67 7.40 -25.34
N GLU A 80 -14.76 6.66 -25.20
CA GLU A 80 -15.85 6.60 -26.18
C GLU A 80 -16.46 7.98 -26.40
N THR A 81 -16.70 8.73 -25.31
CA THR A 81 -17.23 10.11 -25.38
C THR A 81 -16.34 11.03 -26.22
N ILE A 82 -15.01 10.87 -26.13
CA ILE A 82 -14.08 11.67 -26.92
C ILE A 82 -14.00 11.18 -28.36
N MET A 83 -14.06 9.87 -28.59
CA MET A 83 -14.11 9.29 -29.94
C MET A 83 -15.32 9.83 -30.73
N ASP A 84 -16.49 9.84 -30.11
CA ASP A 84 -17.71 10.41 -30.70
C ASP A 84 -17.54 11.91 -30.95
N LEU A 85 -17.00 12.64 -29.97
CA LEU A 85 -16.76 14.08 -30.07
C LEU A 85 -15.84 14.43 -31.25
N MET A 86 -14.84 13.61 -31.56
CA MET A 86 -13.90 13.89 -32.67
C MET A 86 -14.57 14.00 -34.04
N THR A 87 -15.75 13.39 -34.21
CA THR A 87 -16.53 13.47 -35.44
C THR A 87 -17.28 14.81 -35.60
N THR A 88 -17.46 15.54 -34.51
CA THR A 88 -18.35 16.71 -34.44
C THR A 88 -17.69 18.01 -34.92
N ARG A 89 -18.51 18.98 -35.36
CA ARG A 89 -18.02 20.33 -35.75
C ARG A 89 -17.32 21.08 -34.61
N PRO A 90 -17.81 21.09 -33.35
CA PRO A 90 -17.12 21.73 -32.23
C PRO A 90 -15.68 21.26 -32.03
N TRP A 91 -15.41 19.96 -32.22
CA TRP A 91 -14.06 19.41 -32.15
C TRP A 91 -13.17 19.92 -33.29
N LYS A 92 -13.65 19.87 -34.54
CA LYS A 92 -12.90 20.37 -35.69
C LYS A 92 -12.47 21.84 -35.52
N ASN A 93 -13.31 22.64 -34.86
CA ASN A 93 -13.04 24.06 -34.62
C ASN A 93 -12.05 24.33 -33.47
N HIS A 94 -12.01 23.46 -32.44
CA HIS A 94 -11.28 23.73 -31.19
C HIS A 94 -10.20 22.70 -30.83
N ASN A 95 -9.98 21.64 -31.63
CA ASN A 95 -8.98 20.61 -31.32
C ASN A 95 -7.55 21.18 -31.14
N ASN A 96 -7.18 22.21 -31.91
CA ASN A 96 -5.87 22.84 -31.82
C ASN A 96 -5.67 23.54 -30.47
N LEU A 97 -6.75 24.07 -29.89
CA LEU A 97 -6.73 24.69 -28.56
C LEU A 97 -6.45 23.64 -27.48
N VAL A 98 -7.16 22.50 -27.56
CA VAL A 98 -6.97 21.36 -26.64
C VAL A 98 -5.53 20.82 -26.75
N LYS A 99 -5.06 20.58 -27.98
CA LYS A 99 -3.70 20.10 -28.25
C LYS A 99 -2.65 21.08 -27.75
N SER A 100 -2.84 22.38 -27.96
CA SER A 100 -1.94 23.43 -27.47
C SER A 100 -1.89 23.45 -25.95
N TYR A 101 -3.03 23.39 -25.27
CA TYR A 101 -3.08 23.35 -23.80
C TYR A 101 -2.32 22.15 -23.23
N LEU A 102 -2.66 20.95 -23.67
CA LEU A 102 -2.03 19.72 -23.17
C LEU A 102 -0.55 19.64 -23.57
N GLY A 103 -0.19 20.09 -24.78
CA GLY A 103 1.18 20.10 -25.26
C GLY A 103 2.09 21.02 -24.44
N ASN A 104 1.66 22.27 -24.24
CA ASN A 104 2.42 23.27 -23.48
C ASN A 104 2.48 22.93 -21.99
N ALA A 105 1.39 22.40 -21.42
CA ALA A 105 1.38 21.96 -20.02
C ALA A 105 2.33 20.77 -19.79
N LEU A 106 2.41 19.83 -20.74
CA LEU A 106 3.41 18.75 -20.69
C LEU A 106 4.84 19.29 -20.78
N HIS A 107 5.09 20.27 -21.65
CA HIS A 107 6.41 20.88 -21.77
C HIS A 107 6.86 21.47 -20.42
N VAL A 108 6.01 22.28 -19.79
CA VAL A 108 6.27 22.85 -18.47
C VAL A 108 6.52 21.79 -17.40
N LEU A 109 5.73 20.72 -17.38
CA LEU A 109 5.95 19.61 -16.45
C LEU A 109 7.34 18.99 -16.57
N ASN A 110 7.96 19.00 -17.75
CA ASN A 110 9.32 18.48 -17.93
C ASN A 110 10.41 19.47 -17.49
N GLN A 111 10.11 20.76 -17.45
CA GLN A 111 11.06 21.81 -17.06
C GLN A 111 11.01 22.14 -15.57
N MET A 112 9.86 21.92 -14.92
CA MET A 112 9.71 22.17 -13.48
C MET A 112 10.56 21.20 -12.65
N THR A 113 11.23 21.74 -11.62
CA THR A 113 11.98 20.97 -10.62
C THR A 113 11.30 20.99 -9.25
N ASP A 114 10.50 22.01 -8.95
CA ASP A 114 9.78 22.16 -7.68
C ASP A 114 8.65 21.12 -7.54
N THR A 115 8.79 20.25 -6.54
CA THR A 115 7.85 19.13 -6.32
C THR A 115 6.42 19.56 -5.96
N GLU A 116 6.23 20.71 -5.30
CA GLU A 116 4.91 21.21 -4.93
C GLU A 116 4.20 21.80 -6.15
N MET A 117 4.94 22.54 -6.98
CA MET A 117 4.45 23.10 -8.22
C MET A 117 4.12 22.01 -9.24
N ILE A 118 4.97 20.98 -9.40
CA ILE A 118 4.64 19.80 -10.22
C ILE A 118 3.37 19.13 -9.69
N SER A 119 3.26 18.93 -8.37
CA SER A 119 2.08 18.32 -7.74
C SER A 119 0.81 19.15 -7.95
N PHE A 120 0.91 20.48 -7.93
CA PHE A 120 -0.20 21.37 -8.27
C PHE A 120 -0.61 21.21 -9.74
N THR A 121 0.35 21.27 -10.66
CA THR A 121 0.11 21.17 -12.10
C THR A 121 -0.52 19.82 -12.48
N LEU A 122 0.00 18.71 -11.96
CA LEU A 122 -0.58 17.37 -12.18
C LEU A 122 -2.01 17.24 -11.64
N ARG A 123 -2.30 17.79 -10.45
CA ARG A 123 -3.65 17.79 -9.87
C ARG A 123 -4.65 18.50 -10.76
N LYS A 124 -4.24 19.62 -11.35
CA LYS A 124 -5.07 20.40 -12.27
C LYS A 124 -5.27 19.71 -13.61
N LEU A 125 -4.19 19.18 -14.20
CA LEU A 125 -4.25 18.48 -15.48
C LEU A 125 -5.05 17.18 -15.42
N ARG A 126 -5.17 16.56 -14.24
CA ARG A 126 -6.03 15.38 -14.03
C ARG A 126 -7.47 15.61 -14.46
N ASN A 127 -8.00 16.83 -14.32
CA ASN A 127 -9.39 17.14 -14.74
C ASN A 127 -9.57 17.04 -16.26
N SER A 128 -8.51 17.36 -17.00
CA SER A 128 -8.43 17.34 -18.46
C SER A 128 -7.88 16.04 -19.03
N SER A 129 -7.68 15.01 -18.21
CA SER A 129 -7.04 13.75 -18.61
C SER A 129 -7.79 13.02 -19.72
N VAL A 130 -9.13 13.12 -19.74
CA VAL A 130 -9.98 12.47 -20.75
C VAL A 130 -9.65 12.93 -22.19
N PHE A 131 -9.25 14.19 -22.37
CA PHE A 131 -8.92 14.75 -23.69
C PHE A 131 -7.68 14.10 -24.33
N LEU A 132 -6.82 13.45 -23.53
CA LEU A 132 -5.67 12.70 -24.04
C LEU A 132 -6.07 11.50 -24.89
N ALA A 133 -7.32 11.03 -24.80
CA ALA A 133 -7.89 10.00 -25.69
C ALA A 133 -7.71 10.36 -27.18
N ALA A 134 -7.84 11.65 -27.53
CA ALA A 134 -7.70 12.13 -28.90
C ALA A 134 -6.24 12.28 -29.36
N PHE A 135 -5.27 12.19 -28.44
CA PHE A 135 -3.85 12.42 -28.73
C PHE A 135 -2.96 11.29 -28.17
N PRO A 136 -2.97 10.08 -28.75
CA PRO A 136 -2.23 8.92 -28.23
C PRO A 136 -0.72 9.14 -28.03
N VAL A 137 -0.08 9.93 -28.91
CA VAL A 137 1.35 10.28 -28.76
C VAL A 137 1.57 11.12 -27.51
N LEU A 138 0.67 12.07 -27.24
CA LEU A 138 0.74 12.95 -26.08
C LEU A 138 0.43 12.17 -24.81
N LEU A 139 -0.59 11.29 -24.84
CA LEU A 139 -0.92 10.36 -23.77
C LEU A 139 0.30 9.54 -23.34
N ARG A 140 1.03 8.91 -24.27
CA ARG A 140 2.24 8.13 -23.95
C ARG A 140 3.31 8.98 -23.26
N LYS A 141 3.48 10.25 -23.67
CA LYS A 141 4.42 11.17 -23.01
C LYS A 141 3.95 11.51 -21.59
N TYR A 142 2.67 11.77 -21.38
CA TYR A 142 2.11 11.99 -20.04
C TYR A 142 2.27 10.78 -19.12
N ILE A 143 2.00 9.57 -19.62
CA ILE A 143 2.23 8.32 -18.87
C ILE A 143 3.70 8.23 -18.46
N LYS A 144 4.64 8.48 -19.38
CA LYS A 144 6.09 8.44 -19.09
C LYS A 144 6.48 9.44 -18.00
N VAL A 145 5.99 10.68 -18.06
CA VAL A 145 6.27 11.72 -17.06
C VAL A 145 5.66 11.36 -15.70
N ALA A 146 4.41 10.91 -15.67
CA ALA A 146 3.74 10.50 -14.44
C ALA A 146 4.43 9.27 -13.82
N LEU A 147 4.90 8.31 -14.61
CA LEU A 147 5.67 7.16 -14.13
C LEU A 147 7.01 7.57 -13.53
N HIS A 148 7.69 8.56 -14.13
CA HIS A 148 8.92 9.11 -13.58
C HIS A 148 8.69 9.70 -12.19
N PHE A 149 7.75 10.64 -12.08
CA PHE A 149 7.42 11.30 -10.81
C PHE A 149 6.85 10.34 -9.76
N TRP A 150 6.09 9.33 -10.18
CA TRP A 150 5.65 8.25 -9.30
C TRP A 150 6.84 7.49 -8.69
N GLY A 151 7.84 7.14 -9.51
CA GLY A 151 8.98 6.35 -9.06
C GLY A 151 10.00 7.13 -8.24
N THR A 152 10.30 8.38 -8.61
CA THR A 152 11.42 9.17 -8.05
C THR A 152 11.00 10.37 -7.22
N GLY A 153 9.73 10.75 -7.24
CA GLY A 153 9.25 11.95 -6.55
C GLY A 153 9.38 11.86 -5.03
N GLY A 154 9.62 13.01 -4.40
CA GLY A 154 9.56 13.19 -2.95
C GLY A 154 8.20 13.71 -2.46
N GLY A 155 7.94 13.61 -1.17
CA GLY A 155 6.75 14.19 -0.54
C GLY A 155 5.43 13.65 -1.12
N ALA A 156 4.53 14.56 -1.54
CA ALA A 156 3.22 14.21 -2.08
C ALA A 156 3.23 13.90 -3.60
N LEU A 157 4.35 14.10 -4.29
CA LEU A 157 4.42 13.97 -5.74
C LEU A 157 4.10 12.54 -6.21
N PRO A 158 4.65 11.46 -5.62
CA PRO A 158 4.36 10.10 -6.06
C PRO A 158 2.87 9.73 -6.04
N ILE A 159 2.15 10.13 -4.99
CA ILE A 159 0.72 9.84 -4.87
C ILE A 159 -0.09 10.64 -5.88
N VAL A 160 0.25 11.90 -6.13
CA VAL A 160 -0.43 12.72 -7.14
C VAL A 160 -0.22 12.14 -8.54
N SER A 161 1.00 11.69 -8.86
CA SER A 161 1.30 11.05 -10.13
C SER A 161 0.57 9.72 -10.30
N PHE A 162 0.51 8.91 -9.24
CA PHE A 162 -0.30 7.69 -9.23
C PHE A 162 -1.79 7.97 -9.48
N LEU A 163 -2.36 8.98 -8.82
CA LEU A 163 -3.76 9.33 -9.02
C LEU A 163 -4.05 9.77 -10.47
N LEU A 164 -3.11 10.45 -11.13
CA LEU A 164 -3.23 10.75 -12.56
C LEU A 164 -3.19 9.47 -13.41
N LEU A 165 -2.25 8.55 -13.16
CA LEU A 165 -2.15 7.28 -13.90
C LEU A 165 -3.42 6.44 -13.74
N ARG A 166 -3.91 6.26 -12.51
CA ARG A 166 -5.14 5.52 -12.23
C ARG A 166 -6.34 6.13 -12.94
N ASP A 167 -6.43 7.46 -12.94
CA ASP A 167 -7.50 8.19 -13.60
C ASP A 167 -7.48 8.00 -15.13
N LEU A 168 -6.28 8.04 -15.73
CA LEU A 168 -6.10 7.71 -17.15
C LEU A 168 -6.57 6.30 -17.45
N CYS A 169 -6.20 5.29 -16.66
CA CYS A 169 -6.63 3.91 -16.88
C CYS A 169 -8.15 3.76 -16.80
N ILE A 170 -8.80 4.38 -15.81
CA ILE A 170 -10.27 4.32 -15.64
C ILE A 170 -11.01 4.99 -16.80
N ARG A 171 -10.51 6.13 -17.30
CA ARG A 171 -11.18 6.88 -18.37
C ARG A 171 -10.87 6.36 -19.76
N LEU A 172 -9.65 5.85 -19.98
CA LEU A 172 -9.13 5.53 -21.31
C LEU A 172 -9.15 4.03 -21.65
N GLY A 173 -9.43 3.17 -20.67
CA GLY A 173 -9.64 1.74 -20.88
C GLY A 173 -8.35 0.91 -20.96
N SER A 174 -8.47 -0.31 -21.49
CA SER A 174 -7.48 -1.39 -21.42
C SER A 174 -6.12 -1.04 -22.05
N ASP A 175 -6.09 -0.41 -23.22
CA ASP A 175 -4.82 -0.05 -23.90
C ASP A 175 -3.92 0.80 -22.98
N CYS A 176 -4.52 1.77 -22.30
CA CYS A 176 -3.82 2.65 -21.37
C CYS A 176 -3.40 1.88 -20.11
N LEU A 177 -4.26 0.99 -19.62
CA LEU A 177 -3.98 0.16 -18.46
C LEU A 177 -2.76 -0.74 -18.69
N ASP A 178 -2.67 -1.39 -19.86
CA ASP A 178 -1.54 -2.26 -20.20
C ASP A 178 -0.20 -1.50 -20.20
N ASP A 179 -0.15 -0.32 -20.80
CA ASP A 179 1.04 0.53 -20.80
C ASP A 179 1.41 0.98 -19.38
N CYS A 180 0.41 1.33 -18.56
CA CYS A 180 0.60 1.72 -17.17
C CYS A 180 1.09 0.55 -16.31
N ILE A 181 0.54 -0.66 -16.43
CA ILE A 181 0.98 -1.85 -15.68
C ILE A 181 2.44 -2.17 -16.04
N LYS A 182 2.77 -2.24 -17.33
CA LYS A 182 4.15 -2.50 -17.79
C LYS A 182 5.12 -1.43 -17.27
N GLY A 183 4.72 -0.16 -17.38
CA GLY A 183 5.51 0.99 -16.94
C GLY A 183 5.73 1.02 -15.44
N MET A 184 4.67 0.80 -14.64
CA MET A 184 4.76 0.78 -13.18
C MET A 184 5.55 -0.42 -12.69
N TYR A 185 5.35 -1.61 -13.25
CA TYR A 185 6.14 -2.79 -12.87
C TYR A 185 7.64 -2.56 -13.15
N LYS A 186 7.98 -2.05 -14.34
CA LYS A 186 9.36 -1.69 -14.68
C LYS A 186 9.93 -0.64 -13.72
N GLY A 187 9.18 0.43 -13.43
CA GLY A 187 9.58 1.48 -12.49
C GLY A 187 9.79 0.96 -11.07
N TYR A 188 8.93 0.04 -10.60
CA TYR A 188 9.07 -0.61 -9.31
C TYR A 188 10.37 -1.44 -9.23
N VAL A 189 10.64 -2.28 -10.22
CA VAL A 189 11.86 -3.11 -10.27
C VAL A 189 13.12 -2.26 -10.27
N LEU A 190 13.10 -1.12 -10.98
CA LEU A 190 14.21 -0.16 -10.99
C LEU A 190 14.43 0.48 -9.62
N ASN A 191 13.38 0.71 -8.83
CA ASN A 191 13.52 1.23 -7.47
C ASN A 191 14.03 0.18 -6.47
N CYS A 192 13.89 -1.12 -6.78
CA CYS A 192 14.29 -2.22 -5.91
C CYS A 192 15.78 -2.60 -5.95
N GLN A 193 16.67 -1.86 -6.66
CA GLN A 193 18.07 -2.27 -6.82
C GLN A 193 18.88 -2.22 -5.51
N LEU A 194 18.68 -1.15 -4.74
CA LEU A 194 19.35 -0.90 -3.46
C LEU A 194 18.25 -0.60 -2.44
N VAL A 195 18.23 -1.35 -1.35
CA VAL A 195 17.22 -1.21 -0.29
C VAL A 195 17.94 -0.75 0.97
N ASN A 196 17.44 0.35 1.55
CA ASN A 196 17.77 0.82 2.88
C ASN A 196 16.44 1.05 3.65
N ALA A 197 16.49 1.38 4.94
CA ALA A 197 15.28 1.46 5.76
C ALA A 197 14.27 2.53 5.28
N THR A 198 14.74 3.71 4.85
CA THR A 198 13.88 4.80 4.35
C THR A 198 13.31 4.47 2.96
N LYS A 199 14.15 3.91 2.08
CA LYS A 199 13.73 3.45 0.75
C LYS A 199 12.80 2.25 0.79
N LEU A 200 12.84 1.43 1.85
CA LEU A 200 11.90 0.32 2.03
C LEU A 200 10.46 0.83 2.17
N GLN A 201 10.24 1.92 2.91
CA GLN A 201 8.90 2.54 3.02
C GLN A 201 8.42 3.06 1.67
N HIS A 202 9.30 3.70 0.90
CA HIS A 202 8.99 4.14 -0.47
C HIS A 202 8.66 2.95 -1.39
N ILE A 203 9.45 1.88 -1.36
CA ILE A 203 9.19 0.65 -2.15
C ILE A 203 7.82 0.05 -1.78
N GLN A 204 7.49 -0.02 -0.49
CA GLN A 204 6.17 -0.50 -0.04
C GLN A 204 5.04 0.39 -0.56
N PHE A 205 5.21 1.72 -0.52
CA PHE A 205 4.25 2.66 -1.08
C PHE A 205 4.04 2.45 -2.60
N LEU A 206 5.14 2.32 -3.37
CA LEU A 206 5.06 2.04 -4.80
C LEU A 206 4.35 0.70 -5.07
N GLY A 207 4.66 -0.33 -4.27
CA GLY A 207 4.00 -1.64 -4.37
C GLY A 207 2.49 -1.55 -4.13
N ASN A 208 2.07 -0.80 -3.11
CA ASN A 208 0.65 -0.57 -2.82
C ASN A 208 -0.05 0.16 -3.98
N CYS A 209 0.59 1.19 -4.55
CA CYS A 209 0.06 1.89 -5.73
C CYS A 209 -0.13 0.93 -6.91
N PHE A 210 0.86 0.08 -7.19
CA PHE A 210 0.77 -0.91 -8.26
C PHE A 210 -0.39 -1.90 -8.02
N ILE A 211 -0.52 -2.43 -6.80
CA ILE A 211 -1.61 -3.35 -6.43
C ILE A 211 -2.98 -2.68 -6.62
N GLU A 212 -3.13 -1.41 -6.25
CA GLU A 212 -4.38 -0.67 -6.46
C GLU A 212 -4.67 -0.39 -7.94
N LEU A 213 -3.65 -0.29 -8.80
CA LEU A 213 -3.87 -0.18 -10.24
C LEU A 213 -4.43 -1.49 -10.82
N LEU A 214 -3.95 -2.64 -10.33
CA LEU A 214 -4.41 -3.95 -10.84
C LEU A 214 -5.92 -4.15 -10.64
N ARG A 215 -6.50 -3.54 -9.59
CA ARG A 215 -7.94 -3.58 -9.30
C ARG A 215 -8.81 -2.80 -10.28
N VAL A 216 -8.23 -2.00 -11.18
CA VAL A 216 -9.00 -1.33 -12.24
C VAL A 216 -9.62 -2.35 -13.19
N ASP A 217 -8.88 -3.40 -13.52
CA ASP A 217 -9.35 -4.55 -14.32
C ASP A 217 -8.49 -5.78 -13.98
N LEU A 218 -9.07 -6.71 -13.20
CA LEU A 218 -8.37 -7.89 -12.73
C LEU A 218 -8.09 -8.90 -13.85
N LEU A 219 -8.91 -8.95 -14.89
CA LEU A 219 -8.77 -9.90 -16.00
C LEU A 219 -7.51 -9.60 -16.82
N SER A 220 -7.34 -8.34 -17.26
CA SER A 220 -6.11 -7.90 -17.92
C SER A 220 -4.90 -8.01 -16.98
N SER A 221 -5.07 -7.65 -15.71
CA SER A 221 -4.02 -7.75 -14.68
C SER A 221 -3.52 -9.17 -14.46
N TYR A 222 -4.39 -10.17 -14.55
CA TYR A 222 -4.02 -11.59 -14.45
C TYR A 222 -3.02 -11.99 -15.53
N GLN A 223 -3.20 -11.54 -16.78
CA GLN A 223 -2.30 -11.88 -17.89
C GLN A 223 -0.88 -11.34 -17.66
N HIS A 224 -0.78 -10.09 -17.16
CA HIS A 224 0.50 -9.49 -16.77
C HIS A 224 1.11 -10.24 -15.59
N ALA A 225 0.32 -10.51 -14.54
CA ALA A 225 0.76 -11.23 -13.35
C ALA A 225 1.30 -12.62 -13.70
N PHE A 226 0.58 -13.38 -14.52
CA PHE A 226 1.01 -14.69 -15.00
C PHE A 226 2.35 -14.60 -15.72
N THR A 227 2.50 -13.62 -16.62
CA THR A 227 3.74 -13.43 -17.40
C THR A 227 4.92 -13.13 -16.50
N TYR A 228 4.77 -12.20 -15.55
CA TYR A 228 5.84 -11.80 -14.65
C TYR A 228 6.19 -12.88 -13.63
N ILE A 229 5.20 -13.58 -13.06
CA ILE A 229 5.44 -14.72 -12.16
C ILE A 229 6.14 -15.86 -12.91
N ARG A 230 5.74 -16.13 -14.15
CA ARG A 230 6.41 -17.12 -15.01
C ARG A 230 7.88 -16.74 -15.27
N GLN A 231 8.18 -15.47 -15.51
CA GLN A 231 9.56 -15.00 -15.64
C GLN A 231 10.38 -15.24 -14.37
N LEU A 232 9.82 -14.98 -13.19
CA LEU A 232 10.47 -15.28 -11.91
C LEU A 232 10.73 -16.78 -11.76
N ALA A 233 9.79 -17.63 -12.18
CA ALA A 233 9.94 -19.08 -12.18
C ALA A 233 11.08 -19.55 -13.08
N LEU A 234 11.21 -19.00 -14.29
CA LEU A 234 12.26 -19.34 -15.24
C LEU A 234 13.65 -19.01 -14.68
N ILE A 235 13.81 -17.83 -14.05
CA ILE A 235 15.07 -17.44 -13.39
C ILE A 235 15.44 -18.42 -12.27
N LEU A 236 14.46 -18.86 -11.47
CA LEU A 236 14.70 -19.87 -10.43
C LEU A 236 15.03 -21.25 -11.02
N LYS A 237 14.35 -21.67 -12.09
CA LYS A 237 14.61 -22.94 -12.77
C LYS A 237 16.04 -22.99 -13.32
N GLU A 238 16.52 -21.89 -13.91
CA GLU A 238 17.90 -21.76 -14.35
C GLU A 238 18.87 -21.93 -13.18
N ALA A 239 18.54 -21.38 -12.00
CA ALA A 239 19.34 -21.53 -10.78
C ALA A 239 19.41 -22.98 -10.26
N LEU A 240 18.31 -23.73 -10.40
CA LEU A 240 18.22 -25.12 -9.96
C LEU A 240 18.90 -26.10 -10.94
N SER A 241 19.12 -25.70 -12.19
CA SER A 241 19.75 -26.54 -13.20
C SER A 241 21.24 -26.79 -12.91
N GLU A 242 21.76 -27.95 -13.36
CA GLU A 242 23.18 -28.28 -13.29
C GLU A 242 23.97 -27.53 -14.36
N SER A 243 24.15 -26.22 -14.16
CA SER A 243 24.95 -25.38 -15.05
C SER A 243 26.30 -24.98 -14.42
N THR A 244 27.30 -24.74 -15.26
CA THR A 244 28.65 -24.28 -14.89
C THR A 244 28.65 -22.87 -14.28
N LYS A 245 27.54 -22.12 -14.36
CA LYS A 245 27.39 -20.72 -13.88
C LYS A 245 26.52 -20.56 -12.61
N LYS A 246 26.34 -21.62 -11.81
CA LYS A 246 25.49 -21.63 -10.58
C LYS A 246 25.66 -20.41 -9.67
N LYS A 247 26.90 -19.99 -9.35
CA LYS A 247 27.16 -18.86 -8.43
C LYS A 247 26.62 -17.53 -8.94
N GLU A 248 26.66 -17.30 -10.25
CA GLU A 248 26.17 -16.07 -10.87
C GLU A 248 24.64 -16.04 -10.90
N ILE A 249 24.02 -17.19 -11.22
CA ILE A 249 22.56 -17.31 -11.27
C ILE A 249 21.96 -17.23 -9.86
N TYR A 250 22.61 -17.80 -8.83
CA TYR A 250 22.22 -17.62 -7.43
C TYR A 250 22.20 -16.15 -7.03
N ARG A 251 23.17 -15.34 -7.51
CA ARG A 251 23.18 -13.91 -7.24
C ARG A 251 21.97 -13.21 -7.85
N LYS A 252 21.48 -13.64 -9.03
CA LYS A 252 20.26 -13.06 -9.64
C LYS A 252 19.02 -13.32 -8.77
N VAL A 253 18.86 -14.54 -8.26
CA VAL A 253 17.73 -14.90 -7.37
C VAL A 253 17.83 -14.19 -6.02
N TYR A 254 19.03 -14.02 -5.48
CA TYR A 254 19.27 -13.43 -4.14
C TYR A 254 19.52 -11.92 -4.17
N GLN A 255 19.12 -11.25 -5.24
CA GLN A 255 19.09 -9.79 -5.32
C GLN A 255 17.78 -9.23 -4.78
N TRP A 256 17.86 -8.02 -4.22
CA TRP A 256 16.70 -7.26 -3.76
C TRP A 256 15.61 -7.11 -4.82
N LYS A 257 15.98 -6.92 -6.09
CA LYS A 257 15.02 -6.83 -7.21
C LYS A 257 14.11 -8.06 -7.24
N TYR A 258 14.71 -9.26 -7.23
CA TYR A 258 13.97 -10.52 -7.33
C TYR A 258 13.09 -10.75 -6.10
N ILE A 259 13.62 -10.55 -4.89
CA ILE A 259 12.87 -10.74 -3.65
C ILE A 259 11.71 -9.74 -3.52
N ASN A 260 11.92 -8.46 -3.86
CA ASN A 260 10.85 -7.46 -3.83
C ASN A 260 9.77 -7.70 -4.90
N CYS A 261 10.11 -8.33 -6.04
CA CYS A 261 9.11 -8.77 -7.01
C CYS A 261 8.23 -9.89 -6.43
N LEU A 262 8.83 -10.86 -5.72
CA LEU A 262 8.05 -11.90 -5.04
C LEU A 262 7.11 -11.28 -4.00
N GLU A 263 7.60 -10.33 -3.21
CA GLU A 263 6.77 -9.62 -2.22
C GLU A 263 5.65 -8.80 -2.84
N LEU A 264 5.91 -8.15 -3.98
CA LEU A 264 4.89 -7.40 -4.72
C LEU A 264 3.75 -8.33 -5.15
N TRP A 265 4.08 -9.46 -5.79
CA TRP A 265 3.09 -10.42 -6.25
C TRP A 265 2.40 -11.15 -5.09
N THR A 266 3.11 -11.42 -3.99
CA THR A 266 2.48 -11.88 -2.75
C THR A 266 1.44 -10.87 -2.27
N GLY A 267 1.78 -9.58 -2.23
CA GLY A 267 0.85 -8.51 -1.87
C GLY A 267 -0.36 -8.46 -2.80
N ALA A 268 -0.13 -8.52 -4.12
CA ALA A 268 -1.19 -8.48 -5.13
C ALA A 268 -2.18 -9.66 -5.00
N ILE A 269 -1.69 -10.88 -4.79
CA ILE A 269 -2.54 -12.06 -4.61
C ILE A 269 -3.31 -11.96 -3.28
N CYS A 270 -2.64 -11.57 -2.18
CA CYS A 270 -3.27 -11.47 -0.87
C CYS A 270 -4.35 -10.36 -0.83
N ALA A 271 -4.15 -9.26 -1.56
CA ALA A 271 -5.07 -8.13 -1.58
C ALA A 271 -6.33 -8.39 -2.42
N ASN A 272 -6.31 -9.42 -3.27
CA ASN A 272 -7.38 -9.75 -4.22
C ASN A 272 -7.83 -11.22 -4.08
N SER A 273 -7.59 -11.85 -2.92
CA SER A 273 -7.88 -13.28 -2.71
C SER A 273 -9.38 -13.60 -2.64
N SER A 274 -10.21 -12.60 -2.31
CA SER A 274 -11.67 -12.70 -2.27
C SER A 274 -12.34 -12.66 -3.64
N GLU A 275 -11.71 -12.02 -4.64
CA GLU A 275 -12.30 -11.76 -5.96
C GLU A 275 -11.96 -12.85 -7.00
N GLY A 276 -11.26 -13.90 -6.60
CA GLY A 276 -11.07 -15.13 -7.38
C GLY A 276 -10.03 -15.05 -8.50
N ASP A 277 -9.92 -13.94 -9.24
CA ASP A 277 -9.15 -13.88 -10.49
C ASP A 277 -7.65 -14.12 -10.32
N LEU A 278 -7.02 -13.56 -9.28
CA LEU A 278 -5.58 -13.76 -9.03
C LEU A 278 -5.28 -15.00 -8.17
N ARG A 279 -6.30 -15.65 -7.61
CA ARG A 279 -6.14 -16.81 -6.71
C ARG A 279 -5.41 -18.00 -7.36
N PRO A 280 -5.62 -18.34 -8.66
CA PRO A 280 -4.88 -19.42 -9.33
C PRO A 280 -3.36 -19.23 -9.33
N LEU A 281 -2.87 -17.99 -9.23
CA LEU A 281 -1.44 -17.67 -9.19
C LEU A 281 -0.80 -17.92 -7.81
N ALA A 282 -1.59 -18.15 -6.76
CA ALA A 282 -1.10 -18.38 -5.41
C ALA A 282 -0.22 -19.63 -5.33
N TYR A 283 -0.64 -20.73 -5.97
CA TYR A 283 0.12 -21.98 -5.96
C TYR A 283 1.45 -21.86 -6.71
N PRO A 284 1.51 -21.41 -7.99
CA PRO A 284 2.77 -21.16 -8.68
C PRO A 284 3.72 -20.24 -7.90
N LEU A 285 3.21 -19.13 -7.34
CA LEU A 285 4.04 -18.21 -6.56
C LEU A 285 4.59 -18.88 -5.29
N SER A 286 3.77 -19.66 -4.58
CA SER A 286 4.19 -20.38 -3.37
C SER A 286 5.28 -21.41 -3.67
N GLN A 287 5.23 -22.08 -4.82
CA GLN A 287 6.27 -23.00 -5.27
C GLN A 287 7.59 -22.27 -5.54
N ILE A 288 7.55 -21.12 -6.22
CA ILE A 288 8.73 -20.30 -6.49
C ILE A 288 9.35 -19.84 -5.16
N ILE A 289 8.56 -19.28 -4.25
CA ILE A 289 9.05 -18.79 -2.95
C ILE A 289 9.65 -19.93 -2.13
N SER A 290 9.00 -21.11 -2.13
CA SER A 290 9.52 -22.30 -1.44
C SER A 290 10.83 -22.80 -2.04
N GLY A 291 10.97 -22.76 -3.36
CA GLY A 291 12.23 -23.08 -4.05
C GLY A 291 13.35 -22.09 -3.70
N VAL A 292 13.06 -20.79 -3.67
CA VAL A 292 14.02 -19.75 -3.26
C VAL A 292 14.50 -19.95 -1.83
N ALA A 293 13.59 -20.29 -0.92
CA ALA A 293 13.90 -20.56 0.49
C ALA A 293 14.82 -21.78 0.70
N ARG A 294 14.81 -22.73 -0.24
CA ARG A 294 15.63 -23.96 -0.21
C ARG A 294 16.90 -23.89 -1.08
N LEU A 295 17.03 -22.88 -1.93
CA LEU A 295 18.10 -22.81 -2.94
C LEU A 295 19.52 -22.86 -2.33
N VAL A 296 19.79 -22.09 -1.27
CA VAL A 296 21.08 -22.09 -0.57
C VAL A 296 20.85 -22.15 0.95
N PRO A 297 20.84 -23.34 1.55
CA PRO A 297 20.52 -23.55 2.97
C PRO A 297 21.72 -23.22 3.88
N THR A 298 22.21 -21.97 3.82
CA THR A 298 23.31 -21.49 4.68
C THR A 298 22.80 -20.51 5.73
N ALA A 299 23.44 -20.48 6.91
CA ALA A 299 23.10 -19.58 8.00
C ALA A 299 23.16 -18.09 7.62
N GLN A 300 24.03 -17.71 6.67
CA GLN A 300 24.17 -16.33 6.19
C GLN A 300 22.89 -15.81 5.51
N TYR A 301 22.10 -16.69 4.88
CA TYR A 301 20.85 -16.34 4.21
C TYR A 301 19.62 -16.57 5.08
N PHE A 302 19.79 -16.71 6.41
CA PHE A 302 18.67 -16.80 7.34
C PHE A 302 17.64 -15.67 7.16
N PRO A 303 18.02 -14.38 7.04
CA PRO A 303 17.05 -13.29 6.85
C PRO A 303 16.21 -13.45 5.58
N LEU A 304 16.83 -13.86 4.47
CA LEU A 304 16.14 -14.12 3.20
C LEU A 304 15.16 -15.28 3.33
N ARG A 305 15.58 -16.41 3.94
CA ARG A 305 14.71 -17.57 4.16
C ARG A 305 13.51 -17.22 5.04
N LEU A 306 13.73 -16.44 6.10
CA LEU A 306 12.66 -15.94 6.98
C LEU A 306 11.66 -15.07 6.21
N ARG A 307 12.16 -14.19 5.33
CA ARG A 307 11.33 -13.34 4.45
C ARG A 307 10.48 -14.18 3.50
N CYS A 308 11.03 -15.25 2.93
CA CYS A 308 10.26 -16.21 2.14
C CYS A 308 9.14 -16.87 2.96
N VAL A 309 9.43 -17.32 4.18
CA VAL A 309 8.40 -17.92 5.06
C VAL A 309 7.28 -16.93 5.37
N ARG A 310 7.60 -15.67 5.66
CA ARG A 310 6.61 -14.61 5.87
C ARG A 310 5.66 -14.44 4.68
N MET A 311 6.21 -14.45 3.46
CA MET A 311 5.40 -14.38 2.25
C MET A 311 4.47 -15.60 2.14
N LEU A 312 4.97 -16.81 2.38
CA LEU A 312 4.18 -18.04 2.34
C LEU A 312 3.06 -18.06 3.40
N ASN A 313 3.38 -17.65 4.63
CA ASN A 313 2.39 -17.50 5.71
C ASN A 313 1.30 -16.50 5.34
N ARG A 314 1.66 -15.39 4.71
CA ARG A 314 0.70 -14.37 4.26
C ARG A 314 -0.22 -14.89 3.16
N ILE A 315 0.33 -15.61 2.18
CA ILE A 315 -0.47 -16.26 1.12
C ILE A 315 -1.45 -17.25 1.77
N ALA A 316 -0.97 -18.17 2.61
CA ALA A 316 -1.80 -19.18 3.27
C ALA A 316 -2.96 -18.56 4.05
N ALA A 317 -2.71 -17.50 4.82
CA ALA A 317 -3.74 -16.77 5.55
C ALA A 317 -4.78 -16.13 4.62
N SER A 318 -4.35 -15.54 3.50
CA SER A 318 -5.24 -14.84 2.56
C SER A 318 -6.08 -15.76 1.68
N THR A 319 -5.55 -16.93 1.31
CA THR A 319 -6.22 -17.89 0.41
C THR A 319 -6.99 -18.97 1.17
N GLY A 320 -6.77 -19.09 2.48
CA GLY A 320 -7.32 -20.18 3.29
C GLY A 320 -6.78 -21.55 2.91
N THR A 321 -5.58 -21.62 2.31
CA THR A 321 -4.95 -22.88 1.87
C THR A 321 -3.71 -23.19 2.67
N LEU A 322 -3.57 -24.44 3.12
CA LEU A 322 -2.40 -24.88 3.87
C LEU A 322 -1.15 -24.87 3.00
N ILE A 323 -0.18 -24.02 3.37
CA ILE A 323 1.18 -24.06 2.82
C ILE A 323 2.12 -24.57 3.92
N PRO A 324 2.75 -25.74 3.76
CA PRO A 324 3.57 -26.36 4.81
C PRO A 324 4.92 -25.64 4.97
N VAL A 325 4.96 -24.56 5.76
CA VAL A 325 6.20 -23.81 6.04
C VAL A 325 6.96 -24.33 7.27
N SER A 326 6.32 -25.17 8.09
CA SER A 326 6.89 -25.68 9.34
C SER A 326 8.29 -26.28 9.15
N LEU A 327 8.49 -27.12 8.14
CA LEU A 327 9.78 -27.76 7.87
C LEU A 327 10.87 -26.73 7.52
N LEU A 328 10.55 -25.72 6.69
CA LEU A 328 11.49 -24.66 6.33
C LEU A 328 12.02 -23.92 7.57
N LEU A 329 11.13 -23.64 8.54
CA LEU A 329 11.48 -22.99 9.81
C LEU A 329 12.26 -23.89 10.75
N LEU A 330 11.90 -25.17 10.83
CA LEU A 330 12.58 -26.14 11.70
C LEU A 330 14.00 -26.42 11.19
N ASP A 331 14.21 -26.51 9.88
CA ASP A 331 15.54 -26.64 9.27
C ASP A 331 16.43 -25.42 9.54
N MET A 332 15.83 -24.23 9.74
CA MET A 332 16.57 -23.04 10.15
C MET A 332 17.07 -23.11 11.59
N LEU A 333 16.51 -23.97 12.45
CA LEU A 333 16.99 -24.19 13.81
C LEU A 333 18.20 -25.12 13.88
N GLU A 334 18.47 -25.92 12.85
CA GLU A 334 19.60 -26.86 12.80
C GLU A 334 20.95 -26.20 12.50
N ILE A 335 20.98 -24.87 12.45
CA ILE A 335 22.20 -24.10 12.26
C ILE A 335 23.14 -24.33 13.44
N LYS A 336 24.38 -24.75 13.16
CA LYS A 336 25.40 -25.12 14.16
C LYS A 336 25.60 -24.06 15.24
N GLU A 337 25.54 -22.79 14.86
CA GLU A 337 25.68 -21.62 15.73
C GLU A 337 24.60 -21.52 16.81
N LEU A 338 23.40 -22.09 16.60
CA LEU A 338 22.29 -22.06 17.56
C LEU A 338 22.39 -23.16 18.63
N HIS A 339 23.24 -24.16 18.41
CA HIS A 339 23.43 -25.27 19.36
C HIS A 339 24.53 -25.01 20.40
N LYS A 340 25.32 -23.94 20.20
CA LYS A 340 26.43 -23.56 21.08
C LYS A 340 26.19 -22.16 21.67
N PRO A 341 26.78 -21.84 22.83
CA PRO A 341 26.79 -20.47 23.34
C PRO A 341 27.41 -19.49 22.32
N PRO A 342 26.95 -18.22 22.28
CA PRO A 342 27.47 -17.23 21.35
C PRO A 342 28.94 -16.94 21.65
N THR A 343 29.79 -16.99 20.62
CA THR A 343 31.24 -16.72 20.72
C THR A 343 31.62 -15.35 20.18
N GLY A 344 30.70 -14.65 19.52
CA GLY A 344 30.93 -13.33 18.90
C GLY A 344 30.50 -12.14 19.75
N GLY A 345 30.41 -12.31 21.08
CA GLY A 345 29.94 -11.26 22.00
C GLY A 345 28.47 -10.89 21.85
N VAL A 346 28.07 -9.75 22.43
CA VAL A 346 26.67 -9.28 22.39
C VAL A 346 26.24 -8.93 20.96
N GLY A 347 27.10 -8.22 20.22
CA GLY A 347 26.82 -7.75 18.85
C GLY A 347 25.81 -6.61 18.78
N LYS A 348 25.67 -6.04 17.59
CA LYS A 348 24.64 -5.02 17.28
C LYS A 348 23.34 -5.70 16.89
N ALA A 349 22.21 -5.07 17.22
CA ALA A 349 20.90 -5.52 16.75
C ALA A 349 20.85 -5.53 15.22
N VAL A 350 20.38 -6.63 14.64
CA VAL A 350 20.26 -6.81 13.18
C VAL A 350 18.79 -6.76 12.80
N ASP A 351 18.45 -5.85 11.90
CA ASP A 351 17.12 -5.81 11.30
C ASP A 351 17.04 -6.86 10.18
N LEU A 352 16.43 -8.00 10.50
CA LEU A 352 16.23 -9.11 9.56
C LEU A 352 15.32 -8.75 8.38
N ARG A 353 14.62 -7.61 8.42
CA ARG A 353 13.86 -7.11 7.27
C ARG A 353 14.78 -6.32 6.34
N ALA A 354 15.73 -5.56 6.83
CA ALA A 354 16.56 -4.69 5.99
C ALA A 354 17.77 -5.40 5.34
N VAL A 355 17.93 -6.71 5.52
CA VAL A 355 19.11 -7.47 5.08
C VAL A 355 18.69 -8.79 4.43
N LEU A 356 19.35 -9.18 3.33
CA LEU A 356 19.19 -10.51 2.72
C LEU A 356 20.28 -11.50 3.15
N LYS A 357 21.49 -11.00 3.43
CA LYS A 357 22.67 -11.79 3.78
C LYS A 357 23.47 -11.14 4.91
N VAL A 358 23.84 -11.92 5.91
CA VAL A 358 24.73 -11.46 7.00
C VAL A 358 26.16 -12.00 6.85
N SER A 359 27.12 -11.35 7.50
CA SER A 359 28.52 -11.79 7.54
C SER A 359 28.71 -13.00 8.47
N LYS A 360 29.80 -13.74 8.28
CA LYS A 360 30.17 -14.88 9.17
C LYS A 360 30.44 -14.45 10.61
N THR A 361 30.86 -13.20 10.84
CA THR A 361 31.08 -12.67 12.19
C THR A 361 29.76 -12.41 12.91
N THR A 362 28.78 -11.83 12.21
CA THR A 362 27.44 -11.57 12.74
C THR A 362 26.73 -12.85 13.19
N LEU A 363 26.94 -13.97 12.49
CA LEU A 363 26.35 -15.28 12.87
C LEU A 363 26.71 -15.74 14.29
N LYS A 364 27.88 -15.34 14.79
CA LYS A 364 28.38 -15.73 16.11
C LYS A 364 27.89 -14.80 17.22
N THR A 365 27.27 -13.67 16.88
CA THR A 365 26.82 -12.68 17.85
C THR A 365 25.55 -13.14 18.56
N ARG A 366 25.44 -12.82 19.85
CA ARG A 366 24.25 -13.13 20.66
C ARG A 366 22.99 -12.50 20.07
N ALA A 367 23.04 -11.21 19.73
CA ALA A 367 21.89 -10.46 19.22
C ALA A 367 21.29 -11.09 17.96
N PHE A 368 22.12 -11.54 17.03
CA PHE A 368 21.66 -12.21 15.81
C PHE A 368 21.04 -13.57 16.10
N GLN A 369 21.69 -14.41 16.91
CA GLN A 369 21.17 -15.74 17.26
C GLN A 369 19.81 -15.65 17.98
N GLU A 370 19.66 -14.71 18.92
CA GLU A 370 18.39 -14.44 19.59
C GLU A 370 17.32 -13.97 18.59
N ALA A 371 17.65 -13.03 17.70
CA ALA A 371 16.71 -12.57 16.67
C ALA A 371 16.25 -13.70 15.74
N CYS A 372 17.14 -14.62 15.37
CA CYS A 372 16.81 -15.80 14.57
C CYS A 372 15.80 -16.71 15.28
N VAL A 373 16.11 -17.10 16.52
CA VAL A 373 15.26 -18.02 17.31
C VAL A 373 13.89 -17.40 17.56
N PHE A 374 13.83 -16.12 17.97
CA PHE A 374 12.55 -15.45 18.22
C PHE A 374 11.73 -15.30 16.94
N SER A 375 12.37 -15.00 15.81
CA SER A 375 11.65 -14.91 14.53
C SER A 375 11.10 -16.26 14.08
N VAL A 376 11.82 -17.37 14.31
CA VAL A 376 11.28 -18.71 14.02
C VAL A 376 10.08 -19.03 14.89
N VAL A 377 10.14 -18.70 16.19
CA VAL A 377 9.00 -18.87 17.10
C VAL A 377 7.80 -18.04 16.64
N GLU A 378 8.01 -16.78 16.26
CA GLU A 378 6.97 -15.90 15.74
C GLU A 378 6.31 -16.47 14.48
N GLU A 379 7.09 -16.82 13.45
CA GLU A 379 6.55 -17.31 12.18
C GLU A 379 5.95 -18.73 12.28
N LEU A 380 6.50 -19.60 13.13
CA LEU A 380 5.93 -20.93 13.35
C LEU A 380 4.62 -20.85 14.12
N THR A 381 4.54 -19.94 15.10
CA THR A 381 3.30 -19.66 15.82
C THR A 381 2.26 -19.10 14.86
N GLU A 382 2.63 -18.14 14.00
CA GLU A 382 1.72 -17.55 13.01
C GLU A 382 1.17 -18.63 12.07
N HIS A 383 2.04 -19.51 11.57
CA HIS A 383 1.64 -20.62 10.72
C HIS A 383 0.65 -21.57 11.43
N LEU A 384 0.99 -22.05 12.62
CA LEU A 384 0.14 -23.01 13.34
C LEU A 384 -1.16 -22.38 13.84
N ALA A 385 -1.15 -21.09 14.20
CA ALA A 385 -2.34 -20.38 14.64
C ALA A 385 -3.41 -20.27 13.54
N GLN A 386 -3.01 -20.17 12.26
CA GLN A 386 -3.95 -20.18 11.13
C GLN A 386 -4.80 -21.46 11.10
N TRP A 387 -4.25 -22.58 11.58
CA TRP A 387 -4.90 -23.90 11.58
C TRP A 387 -5.36 -24.33 12.96
N SER A 388 -5.34 -23.42 13.95
CA SER A 388 -5.59 -23.72 15.36
C SER A 388 -7.02 -24.21 15.66
N TYR A 389 -7.95 -23.96 14.76
CA TYR A 389 -9.35 -24.42 14.83
C TYR A 389 -9.62 -25.63 13.92
N SER A 390 -8.62 -26.15 13.21
CA SER A 390 -8.81 -27.30 12.31
C SER A 390 -8.99 -28.59 13.12
N VAL A 391 -9.90 -29.47 12.66
CA VAL A 391 -10.07 -30.84 13.19
C VAL A 391 -8.74 -31.61 13.16
N ALA A 392 -7.91 -31.36 12.14
CA ALA A 392 -6.62 -32.02 11.92
C ALA A 392 -5.44 -31.33 12.62
N PHE A 393 -5.68 -30.39 13.54
CA PHE A 393 -4.61 -29.63 14.19
C PHE A 393 -3.64 -30.54 14.97
N PHE A 394 -4.14 -31.61 15.59
CA PHE A 394 -3.29 -32.55 16.33
C PHE A 394 -2.24 -33.20 15.43
N GLU A 395 -2.65 -33.71 14.26
CA GLU A 395 -1.78 -34.31 13.26
C GLU A 395 -0.84 -33.27 12.65
N LEU A 396 -1.36 -32.08 12.33
CA LEU A 396 -0.59 -30.99 11.72
C LEU A 396 0.53 -30.48 12.64
N SER A 397 0.28 -30.42 13.95
CA SER A 397 1.23 -29.88 14.93
C SER A 397 2.20 -30.92 15.52
N PHE A 398 2.01 -32.21 15.22
CA PHE A 398 2.82 -33.30 15.75
C PHE A 398 4.30 -33.18 15.34
N VAL A 399 4.58 -33.11 14.04
CA VAL A 399 5.96 -33.04 13.51
C VAL A 399 6.70 -31.79 14.02
N PRO A 400 6.11 -30.58 13.97
CA PRO A 400 6.70 -29.40 14.61
C PRO A 400 7.04 -29.63 16.08
N SER A 401 6.11 -30.19 16.86
CA SER A 401 6.31 -30.43 18.30
C SER A 401 7.48 -31.37 18.59
N VAL A 402 7.62 -32.47 17.83
CA VAL A 402 8.73 -33.42 17.96
C VAL A 402 10.06 -32.75 17.64
N ARG A 403 10.13 -31.98 16.54
CA ARG A 403 11.36 -31.32 16.09
C ARG A 403 11.80 -30.21 17.05
N LEU A 404 10.85 -29.46 17.61
CA LEU A 404 11.12 -28.47 18.67
C LEU A 404 11.67 -29.13 19.95
N ARG A 405 11.14 -30.31 20.34
CA ARG A 405 11.68 -31.09 21.47
C ARG A 405 13.13 -31.54 21.19
N ASN A 406 13.43 -31.99 19.98
CA ASN A 406 14.79 -32.39 19.59
C ASN A 406 15.75 -31.20 19.60
N PHE A 407 15.31 -30.02 19.15
CA PHE A 407 16.09 -28.79 19.26
C PHE A 407 16.39 -28.43 20.73
N CYS A 408 15.41 -28.56 21.64
CA CYS A 408 15.63 -28.32 23.07
C CYS A 408 16.70 -29.22 23.67
N LYS A 409 16.74 -30.50 23.26
CA LYS A 409 17.75 -31.48 23.72
C LYS A 409 19.15 -31.16 23.19
N SER A 410 19.25 -30.67 21.95
CA SER A 410 20.52 -30.45 21.26
C SER A 410 21.17 -29.09 21.53
N THR A 411 20.39 -28.02 21.73
CA THR A 411 20.96 -26.70 22.04
C THR A 411 21.51 -26.65 23.46
N LYS A 412 22.65 -26.01 23.68
CA LYS A 412 23.23 -25.75 25.03
C LYS A 412 22.72 -24.45 25.66
N VAL A 413 21.88 -23.69 24.97
CA VAL A 413 21.52 -22.31 25.34
C VAL A 413 20.13 -22.27 25.99
N GLU A 414 20.08 -22.04 27.32
CA GLU A 414 18.85 -22.18 28.10
C GLU A 414 17.72 -21.22 27.71
N ARG A 415 18.06 -19.98 27.31
CA ARG A 415 17.08 -19.01 26.79
C ARG A 415 16.31 -19.55 25.58
N PHE A 416 16.99 -20.27 24.67
CA PHE A 416 16.37 -20.83 23.48
C PHE A 416 15.45 -21.99 23.87
N ARG A 417 15.89 -22.84 24.80
CA ARG A 417 15.04 -23.90 25.35
C ARG A 417 13.79 -23.36 26.02
N ARG A 418 13.89 -22.25 26.77
CA ARG A 418 12.74 -21.63 27.43
C ARG A 418 11.68 -21.16 26.43
N GLU A 419 12.09 -20.46 25.36
CA GLU A 419 11.15 -20.03 24.32
C GLU A 419 10.49 -21.21 23.61
N MET A 420 11.28 -22.24 23.27
CA MET A 420 10.78 -23.42 22.58
C MET A 420 9.85 -24.26 23.45
N ARG A 421 10.15 -24.44 24.75
CA ARG A 421 9.25 -25.10 25.71
C ARG A 421 7.95 -24.32 25.88
N ASN A 422 8.01 -22.99 25.90
CA ASN A 422 6.79 -22.18 25.95
C ASN A 422 5.93 -22.40 24.69
N LEU A 423 6.54 -22.39 23.49
CA LEU A 423 5.82 -22.68 22.25
C LEU A 423 5.22 -24.10 22.25
N ILE A 424 6.00 -25.13 22.61
CA ILE A 424 5.51 -26.52 22.70
C ILE A 424 4.31 -26.63 23.64
N ARG A 425 4.36 -25.94 24.79
CA ARG A 425 3.22 -25.89 25.73
C ARG A 425 1.97 -25.32 25.05
N GLN A 426 2.09 -24.20 24.35
CA GLN A 426 0.96 -23.58 23.65
C GLN A 426 0.39 -24.48 22.54
N ILE A 427 1.26 -25.18 21.81
CA ILE A 427 0.86 -26.15 20.80
C ILE A 427 0.07 -27.28 21.45
N ASN A 428 0.60 -27.91 22.50
CA ASN A 428 -0.07 -29.02 23.19
C ASN A 428 -1.42 -28.59 23.78
N THR A 429 -1.50 -27.41 24.40
CA THR A 429 -2.76 -26.89 24.95
C THR A 429 -3.80 -26.69 23.84
N ASN A 430 -3.38 -26.24 22.65
CA ASN A 430 -4.30 -26.14 21.52
C ASN A 430 -4.70 -27.51 20.97
N SER A 431 -3.78 -28.48 20.92
CA SER A 431 -4.09 -29.86 20.54
C SER A 431 -5.10 -30.51 21.49
N GLU A 432 -4.97 -30.28 22.80
CA GLU A 432 -5.94 -30.74 23.79
C GLU A 432 -7.31 -30.06 23.62
N PHE A 433 -7.31 -28.75 23.36
CA PHE A 433 -8.53 -27.98 23.08
C PHE A 433 -9.27 -28.52 21.85
N THR A 434 -8.57 -28.72 20.73
CA THR A 434 -9.17 -29.26 19.50
C THR A 434 -9.59 -30.71 19.65
N ASN A 435 -8.80 -31.56 20.32
CA ASN A 435 -9.13 -32.97 20.48
C ASN A 435 -10.32 -33.21 21.41
N LYS A 436 -10.48 -32.42 22.48
CA LYS A 436 -11.68 -32.48 23.34
C LYS A 436 -12.96 -32.20 22.55
N LYS A 437 -12.90 -31.26 21.61
CA LYS A 437 -14.02 -30.89 20.72
C LYS A 437 -14.19 -31.90 19.59
N ARG A 438 -13.11 -32.43 19.03
CA ARG A 438 -13.15 -33.49 18.02
C ARG A 438 -13.75 -34.79 18.58
N ALA A 439 -13.54 -35.10 19.86
CA ALA A 439 -14.13 -36.27 20.50
C ALA A 439 -15.66 -36.22 20.60
N THR A 440 -16.28 -35.04 20.49
CA THR A 440 -17.75 -34.87 20.53
C THR A 440 -18.39 -34.86 19.14
N VAL A 441 -17.60 -34.98 18.09
CA VAL A 441 -18.05 -34.92 16.70
C VAL A 441 -18.42 -36.31 16.19
N SER A 442 -19.52 -36.39 15.44
CA SER A 442 -19.95 -37.61 14.73
C SER A 442 -19.76 -37.57 13.21
N PHE A 443 -19.38 -36.42 12.64
CA PHE A 443 -19.19 -36.27 11.19
C PHE A 443 -17.92 -36.97 10.70
N LEU A 444 -17.96 -37.45 9.46
CA LEU A 444 -16.85 -38.07 8.76
C LEU A 444 -15.95 -37.00 8.10
N PRO A 445 -14.67 -37.31 7.79
CA PRO A 445 -13.74 -36.32 7.21
C PRO A 445 -14.16 -35.69 5.87
N ASN A 446 -15.07 -36.33 5.13
CA ASN A 446 -15.58 -35.82 3.83
C ASN A 446 -16.88 -35.02 3.97
N ASP A 447 -17.44 -34.93 5.17
CA ASP A 447 -18.71 -34.24 5.37
C ASP A 447 -18.51 -32.71 5.30
N PRO A 448 -19.48 -31.98 4.73
CA PRO A 448 -19.41 -30.52 4.65
C PRO A 448 -19.37 -29.86 6.03
N GLU A 449 -19.85 -30.56 7.06
CA GLU A 449 -19.82 -30.14 8.47
C GLU A 449 -18.40 -29.97 9.03
N VAL A 450 -17.39 -30.59 8.41
CA VAL A 450 -15.98 -30.38 8.78
C VAL A 450 -15.59 -28.92 8.62
N ALA A 451 -16.15 -28.22 7.64
CA ALA A 451 -15.85 -26.81 7.37
C ALA A 451 -16.44 -25.87 8.43
N SER A 452 -17.48 -26.29 9.16
CA SER A 452 -18.09 -25.50 10.24
C SER A 452 -17.52 -25.81 11.62
N PHE A 453 -16.59 -26.76 11.73
CA PHE A 453 -15.97 -27.14 13.00
C PHE A 453 -15.28 -25.94 13.69
N LEU A 454 -15.70 -25.66 14.92
CA LEU A 454 -15.18 -24.58 15.77
C LEU A 454 -15.30 -23.17 15.17
N GLU A 455 -16.22 -22.93 14.23
CA GLU A 455 -16.41 -21.61 13.63
C GLU A 455 -16.88 -20.55 14.66
N ASP A 456 -17.70 -20.94 15.65
CA ASP A 456 -18.12 -19.99 16.71
C ASP A 456 -16.98 -19.67 17.68
N GLU A 457 -16.20 -20.67 18.08
CA GLU A 457 -14.99 -20.47 18.87
C GLU A 457 -13.96 -19.60 18.13
N LYS A 458 -13.85 -19.77 16.81
CA LYS A 458 -13.00 -18.95 15.94
C LYS A 458 -13.45 -17.50 15.89
N LYS A 459 -14.76 -17.22 15.79
CA LYS A 459 -15.30 -15.84 15.88
C LYS A 459 -14.99 -15.19 17.23
N SER A 460 -14.96 -15.99 18.31
CA SER A 460 -14.62 -15.51 19.66
C SER A 460 -13.12 -15.48 19.98
N GLU A 461 -12.26 -15.86 19.03
CA GLU A 461 -10.80 -16.01 19.22
C GLU A 461 -10.43 -16.84 20.46
N ALA A 462 -11.15 -17.94 20.70
CA ALA A 462 -11.01 -18.74 21.92
C ALA A 462 -9.80 -19.70 21.93
N SER A 463 -9.18 -19.97 20.78
CA SER A 463 -8.02 -20.88 20.71
C SER A 463 -6.84 -20.33 21.52
N PRO A 464 -6.25 -21.14 22.43
CA PRO A 464 -5.04 -20.78 23.17
C PRO A 464 -3.89 -20.32 22.26
N LEU A 465 -3.69 -21.01 21.13
CA LEU A 465 -2.61 -20.70 20.20
C LEU A 465 -2.89 -19.41 19.42
N SER A 466 -4.14 -19.14 19.05
CA SER A 466 -4.52 -17.88 18.39
C SER A 466 -4.29 -16.66 19.29
N GLN A 467 -4.61 -16.76 20.58
CA GLN A 467 -4.37 -15.73 21.58
C GLN A 467 -2.87 -15.52 21.84
N TYR A 468 -2.11 -16.61 21.88
CA TYR A 468 -0.66 -16.56 21.99
C TYR A 468 -0.03 -15.87 20.77
N ALA A 469 -0.49 -16.20 19.56
CA ALA A 469 -0.05 -15.54 18.33
C ALA A 469 -0.33 -14.03 18.36
N ALA A 470 -1.53 -13.62 18.78
CA ALA A 470 -1.87 -12.20 18.93
C ALA A 470 -0.93 -11.48 19.92
N THR A 471 -0.59 -12.13 21.03
CA THR A 471 0.37 -11.61 22.01
C THR A 471 1.77 -11.46 21.41
N LEU A 472 2.24 -12.44 20.62
CA LEU A 472 3.52 -12.37 19.94
C LEU A 472 3.55 -11.25 18.89
N ARG A 473 2.48 -11.07 18.11
CA ARG A 473 2.37 -9.96 17.14
C ARG A 473 2.51 -8.60 17.82
N GLN A 474 1.85 -8.40 18.96
CA GLN A 474 1.97 -7.16 19.74
C GLN A 474 3.41 -6.91 20.22
N ARG A 475 4.10 -7.96 20.71
CA ARG A 475 5.51 -7.85 21.13
C ARG A 475 6.43 -7.56 19.95
N ALA A 476 6.22 -8.21 18.81
CA ALA A 476 6.98 -7.96 17.59
C ALA A 476 6.81 -6.51 17.12
N GLN A 477 5.57 -6.00 17.14
CA GLN A 477 5.28 -4.61 16.76
C GLN A 477 5.95 -3.59 17.70
N GLN A 478 5.92 -3.82 19.02
CA GLN A 478 6.65 -2.96 19.98
C GLN A 478 8.17 -2.97 19.72
N ARG A 479 8.73 -4.13 19.39
CA ARG A 479 10.15 -4.26 19.03
C ARG A 479 10.47 -3.49 17.74
N ASP A 480 9.59 -3.54 16.76
CA ASP A 480 9.76 -2.79 15.52
C ASP A 480 9.65 -1.27 15.73
N ASP A 481 8.68 -0.82 16.53
CA ASP A 481 8.48 0.59 16.86
C ASP A 481 9.68 1.16 17.61
N THR A 482 10.21 0.45 18.61
CA THR A 482 11.45 0.85 19.31
C THR A 482 12.68 0.87 18.42
N MET A 483 12.79 -0.05 17.46
CA MET A 483 13.85 -0.03 16.45
C MET A 483 13.71 1.15 15.47
N MET A 484 12.47 1.56 15.14
CA MET A 484 12.18 2.74 14.33
C MET A 484 12.47 4.04 15.08
N GLU A 485 12.02 4.18 16.34
CA GLU A 485 12.27 5.35 17.17
C GLU A 485 13.77 5.58 17.42
N SER A 486 14.54 4.51 17.66
CA SER A 486 16.00 4.59 17.79
C SER A 486 16.70 5.09 16.53
N ARG A 487 16.06 4.99 15.35
CA ARG A 487 16.55 5.54 14.08
C ARG A 487 16.12 6.99 13.84
N LEU A 488 15.01 7.41 14.43
CA LEU A 488 14.45 8.76 14.28
C LEU A 488 15.12 9.80 15.18
N ILE A 489 15.89 9.38 16.20
CA ILE A 489 16.72 10.28 17.03
C ILE A 489 17.82 10.99 16.20
N THR A 490 18.07 10.58 14.95
CA THR A 490 19.01 11.24 14.03
C THR A 490 18.38 11.90 12.79
N SER A 491 17.05 12.01 12.71
CA SER A 491 16.40 12.82 11.66
C SER A 491 14.99 13.18 12.07
N TYR A 492 14.79 14.45 12.44
CA TYR A 492 13.49 14.99 12.77
C TYR A 492 12.64 15.18 11.51
N ILE A 493 11.34 14.91 11.70
CA ILE A 493 10.18 15.21 10.85
C ILE A 493 9.99 14.27 9.64
N TYR A 494 9.15 13.24 9.82
CA TYR A 494 8.21 12.83 8.79
C TYR A 494 6.85 12.49 9.43
N LEU A 495 5.81 13.00 8.79
CA LEU A 495 4.44 13.13 9.28
C LEU A 495 3.83 11.83 9.83
N ASP A 496 3.22 12.01 10.99
CA ASP A 496 2.46 11.06 11.80
C ASP A 496 1.26 10.47 11.01
N LYS A 497 1.20 9.13 11.00
CA LYS A 497 0.00 8.28 10.86
C LYS A 497 -1.12 8.83 9.96
N CYS A 498 -0.96 8.70 8.65
CA CYS A 498 -2.10 8.51 7.74
C CYS A 498 -2.13 7.05 7.30
N SER A 499 -3.04 6.26 7.86
CA SER A 499 -3.45 5.02 7.22
C SER A 499 -4.00 5.41 5.84
N LEU A 500 -3.34 4.92 4.79
CA LEU A 500 -3.79 5.04 3.41
C LEU A 500 -5.26 4.62 3.26
N GLU A 501 -5.74 3.68 4.07
CA GLU A 501 -7.16 3.30 4.17
C GLU A 501 -8.11 4.47 4.43
N ASN A 502 -7.78 5.43 5.30
CA ASN A 502 -8.69 6.53 5.64
C ASN A 502 -8.74 7.62 4.56
N ILE A 503 -7.64 7.84 3.81
CA ILE A 503 -7.62 8.74 2.67
C ILE A 503 -8.26 8.06 1.44
N PHE A 504 -8.05 6.76 1.27
CA PHE A 504 -8.70 5.96 0.23
C PHE A 504 -10.22 5.94 0.42
N ILE A 505 -10.72 5.68 1.64
CA ILE A 505 -12.15 5.69 1.95
C ILE A 505 -12.72 7.10 1.71
N ALA A 506 -12.05 8.17 2.16
CA ALA A 506 -12.54 9.53 1.95
C ALA A 506 -12.67 9.89 0.46
N THR A 507 -11.72 9.44 -0.38
CA THR A 507 -11.74 9.71 -1.82
C THR A 507 -12.79 8.84 -2.54
N LEU A 508 -12.91 7.55 -2.19
CA LEU A 508 -13.95 6.64 -2.70
C LEU A 508 -15.37 7.06 -2.29
N THR A 509 -15.58 7.54 -1.06
CA THR A 509 -16.89 8.02 -0.62
C THR A 509 -17.36 9.26 -1.36
N LEU A 510 -16.45 10.11 -1.84
CA LEU A 510 -16.80 11.29 -2.63
C LEU A 510 -17.07 10.95 -4.10
N ASP A 511 -16.35 9.99 -4.68
CA ASP A 511 -16.55 9.59 -6.09
C ASP A 511 -17.78 8.68 -6.30
N VAL A 512 -18.21 7.91 -5.29
CA VAL A 512 -19.35 6.96 -5.42
C VAL A 512 -20.70 7.58 -5.00
N PHE A 513 -20.75 8.44 -3.98
CA PHE A 513 -22.04 8.97 -3.48
C PHE A 513 -22.55 10.22 -4.21
N PHE A 514 -21.66 11.01 -4.83
CA PHE A 514 -22.06 12.26 -5.48
C PHE A 514 -22.89 12.07 -6.77
N PRO A 515 -22.67 11.03 -7.60
CA PRO A 515 -23.49 10.79 -8.79
C PRO A 515 -24.87 10.18 -8.47
N VAL A 516 -24.97 9.34 -7.43
CA VAL A 516 -26.23 8.66 -7.06
C VAL A 516 -27.25 9.65 -6.49
N TYR A 517 -26.80 10.72 -5.82
CA TYR A 517 -27.70 11.74 -5.26
C TYR A 517 -28.32 12.67 -6.31
N LEU A 518 -27.72 12.77 -7.50
CA LEU A 518 -28.23 13.59 -8.62
C LEU A 518 -29.23 12.85 -9.53
N SER A 519 -29.30 11.51 -9.47
CA SER A 519 -30.18 10.70 -10.32
C SER A 519 -31.58 10.47 -9.76
N VAL A 520 -31.81 10.70 -8.45
CA VAL A 520 -33.09 10.38 -7.77
C VAL A 520 -34.10 11.55 -7.77
N LYS A 521 -33.89 12.60 -8.58
CA LYS A 521 -34.72 13.83 -8.52
C LYS A 521 -35.86 13.94 -9.55
N ASN A 522 -36.18 12.89 -10.30
CA ASN A 522 -37.30 12.89 -11.26
C ASN A 522 -38.24 11.69 -11.01
N HIS A 523 -39.32 11.93 -10.25
CA HIS A 523 -40.62 11.23 -10.19
C HIS A 523 -41.17 11.25 -8.74
N PRO A 524 -42.40 11.77 -8.48
CA PRO A 524 -43.05 11.63 -7.18
C PRO A 524 -43.92 10.36 -7.15
N PRO A 525 -44.02 9.69 -5.98
CA PRO A 525 -45.38 9.52 -5.46
C PRO A 525 -45.55 9.80 -3.95
N SER A 526 -46.81 10.12 -3.68
CA SER A 526 -47.59 10.28 -2.46
C SER A 526 -47.26 9.40 -1.25
N GLY A 527 -47.40 9.97 -0.04
CA GLY A 527 -47.56 9.20 1.20
C GLY A 527 -46.82 9.79 2.41
N ILE A 528 -47.55 10.48 3.28
CA ILE A 528 -47.06 11.28 4.41
C ILE A 528 -46.82 10.39 5.65
N ARG A 529 -45.65 10.52 6.31
CA ARG A 529 -45.49 10.84 7.77
C ARG A 529 -44.08 10.50 8.28
N ARG A 530 -43.21 11.52 8.31
CA ARG A 530 -42.10 11.80 9.26
C ARG A 530 -41.11 12.79 8.64
N ARG A 531 -41.54 14.04 8.43
CA ARG A 531 -40.65 15.15 8.03
C ARG A 531 -41.09 16.45 8.70
N THR A 532 -40.71 16.63 9.96
CA THR A 532 -40.83 17.95 10.62
C THR A 532 -39.63 18.36 11.48
N MET A 533 -38.56 17.55 11.57
CA MET A 533 -37.29 17.98 12.20
C MET A 533 -36.09 18.10 11.26
N MET A 534 -36.11 17.47 10.08
CA MET A 534 -35.01 17.62 9.09
C MET A 534 -35.24 18.75 8.06
N LYS A 535 -36.49 19.19 7.84
CA LYS A 535 -36.77 20.30 6.90
C LYS A 535 -36.31 21.67 7.43
N LYS A 536 -36.29 21.89 8.75
CA LYS A 536 -35.84 23.16 9.35
C LYS A 536 -34.30 23.31 9.47
N LYS A 537 -33.53 22.21 9.36
CA LYS A 537 -32.06 22.26 9.40
C LYS A 537 -31.39 22.25 8.01
N MET A 538 -32.13 21.91 6.95
CA MET A 538 -31.61 21.87 5.58
C MET A 538 -31.95 23.15 4.77
N MET A 539 -32.92 23.95 5.22
CA MET A 539 -33.37 25.19 4.56
C MET A 539 -32.58 26.45 4.98
N ILE A 540 -31.35 26.26 5.45
CA ILE A 540 -30.35 27.34 5.65
C ILE A 540 -29.18 27.16 4.66
N ILE A 541 -29.22 26.14 3.80
CA ILE A 541 -28.17 25.82 2.83
C ILE A 541 -28.71 26.01 1.41
N VAL A 542 -29.25 27.18 1.09
CA VAL A 542 -29.48 27.60 -0.31
C VAL A 542 -29.14 29.07 -0.55
N ASP A 543 -29.15 29.95 0.46
CA ASP A 543 -28.77 31.36 0.25
C ASP A 543 -27.57 31.78 1.09
N GLY A 544 -26.53 32.28 0.41
CA GLY A 544 -25.51 33.15 1.00
C GLY A 544 -24.08 32.58 1.14
N GLY A 545 -23.21 32.99 0.21
CA GLY A 545 -21.84 33.43 0.51
C GLY A 545 -20.75 32.41 0.87
N LYS A 546 -19.66 32.43 0.11
CA LYS A 546 -18.41 31.62 0.20
C LYS A 546 -17.63 31.71 1.55
N GLY A 547 -18.22 32.18 2.65
CA GLY A 547 -17.56 32.33 3.96
C GLY A 547 -17.84 31.21 5.00
N HIS A 548 -18.96 30.48 4.90
CA HIS A 548 -19.40 29.59 5.99
C HIS A 548 -18.86 28.14 5.94
N ALA A 549 -18.36 27.66 4.80
CA ALA A 549 -17.80 26.31 4.69
C ALA A 549 -16.49 26.13 5.51
N SER A 550 -15.71 27.21 5.66
CA SER A 550 -14.48 27.26 6.47
C SER A 550 -14.75 27.11 7.98
N LEU A 551 -15.82 27.74 8.48
CA LEU A 551 -16.21 27.70 9.90
C LEU A 551 -16.80 26.34 10.31
N ILE A 552 -17.51 25.65 9.41
CA ILE A 552 -18.11 24.35 9.68
C ILE A 552 -17.04 23.24 9.68
N LEU A 553 -16.06 23.29 8.77
CA LEU A 553 -14.90 22.39 8.79
C LEU A 553 -14.02 22.60 10.03
N ARG A 554 -13.81 23.86 10.46
CA ARG A 554 -13.14 24.17 11.74
C ARG A 554 -13.91 23.61 12.93
N GLY A 555 -15.24 23.78 12.97
CA GLY A 555 -16.08 23.24 14.04
C GLY A 555 -16.05 21.71 14.15
N TYR A 556 -16.00 21.00 13.01
CA TYR A 556 -15.88 19.54 12.96
C TYR A 556 -14.49 19.05 13.41
N LEU A 557 -13.41 19.73 12.99
CA LEU A 557 -12.04 19.42 13.40
C LEU A 557 -11.80 19.70 14.89
N ASP A 558 -12.34 20.80 15.41
CA ASP A 558 -12.33 21.13 16.84
C ASP A 558 -13.11 20.11 17.68
N GLY A 559 -14.26 19.64 17.18
CA GLY A 559 -15.05 18.60 17.82
C GLY A 559 -14.29 17.27 17.94
N ILE A 560 -13.59 16.87 16.88
CA ILE A 560 -12.78 15.65 16.83
C ILE A 560 -11.56 15.77 17.74
N GLN A 561 -10.88 16.93 17.77
CA GLN A 561 -9.77 17.18 18.70
C GLN A 561 -10.24 17.18 20.16
N ARG A 562 -11.38 17.80 20.48
CA ARG A 562 -11.94 17.80 21.85
C ARG A 562 -12.38 16.40 22.30
N LEU A 563 -12.94 15.58 21.40
CA LEU A 563 -13.29 14.17 21.68
C LEU A 563 -12.03 13.30 21.88
N SER A 564 -10.98 13.53 21.10
CA SER A 564 -9.66 12.89 21.24
C SER A 564 -8.99 13.27 22.56
N LEU A 565 -9.01 14.55 22.93
CA LEU A 565 -8.51 15.07 24.21
C LEU A 565 -9.33 14.56 25.40
N LYS A 566 -10.66 14.46 25.30
CA LYS A 566 -11.52 13.82 26.32
C LYS A 566 -11.22 12.32 26.45
N LYS A 567 -11.00 11.59 25.35
CA LYS A 567 -10.56 10.17 25.39
C LYS A 567 -9.16 10.01 26.01
N ARG A 568 -8.20 10.89 25.69
CA ARG A 568 -6.86 10.93 26.32
C ARG A 568 -6.93 11.27 27.82
N ARG A 569 -7.75 12.23 28.23
CA ARG A 569 -7.97 12.59 29.65
C ARG A 569 -8.69 11.46 30.41
N LYS A 570 -9.66 10.77 29.80
CA LYS A 570 -10.28 9.56 30.38
C LYS A 570 -9.27 8.42 30.53
N ARG A 571 -8.42 8.15 29.52
CA ARG A 571 -7.35 7.13 29.60
C ARG A 571 -6.30 7.47 30.67
N LYS A 572 -5.89 8.74 30.82
CA LYS A 572 -5.01 9.18 31.93
C LYS A 572 -5.68 9.05 33.30
N LYS A 573 -6.96 9.40 33.45
CA LYS A 573 -7.71 9.20 34.72
C LYS A 573 -7.90 7.72 35.08
N LEU A 574 -8.14 6.84 34.09
CA LEU A 574 -8.22 5.38 34.31
C LEU A 574 -6.85 4.77 34.64
N GLY A 575 -5.77 5.25 34.00
CA GLY A 575 -4.39 4.87 34.32
C GLY A 575 -4.00 5.26 35.75
N ASN A 576 -4.24 6.52 36.14
CA ASN A 576 -3.94 6.98 37.50
C ASN A 576 -4.81 6.30 38.57
N ARG A 577 -6.08 5.97 38.29
CA ARG A 577 -6.91 5.17 39.21
C ARG A 577 -6.44 3.72 39.36
N ARG A 578 -5.91 3.09 38.30
CA ARG A 578 -5.27 1.76 38.38
C ARG A 578 -3.95 1.79 39.13
N ILE A 579 -3.14 2.83 38.95
CA ILE A 579 -1.88 3.02 39.69
C ILE A 579 -2.16 3.28 41.18
N LEU A 580 -3.19 4.07 41.51
CA LEU A 580 -3.60 4.31 42.90
C LEU A 580 -4.18 3.04 43.57
N LYS A 581 -4.99 2.25 42.85
CA LYS A 581 -5.48 0.94 43.33
C LYS A 581 -4.33 -0.06 43.53
N ASN A 582 -3.37 -0.10 42.61
CA ASN A 582 -2.21 -0.99 42.74
C ASN A 582 -1.28 -0.55 43.88
N ARG A 583 -1.11 0.76 44.12
CA ARG A 583 -0.38 1.27 45.30
C ARG A 583 -1.11 0.97 46.62
N GLN A 584 -2.44 1.08 46.67
CA GLN A 584 -3.22 0.71 47.85
C GLN A 584 -3.22 -0.81 48.09
N LEU A 585 -3.21 -1.64 47.04
CA LEU A 585 -3.04 -3.09 47.16
C LEU A 585 -1.65 -3.45 47.67
N LEU A 586 -0.60 -2.79 47.16
CA LEU A 586 0.78 -3.01 47.61
C LEU A 586 0.98 -2.57 49.07
N MET A 587 0.41 -1.43 49.48
CA MET A 587 0.47 -0.99 50.88
C MET A 587 -0.31 -1.93 51.81
N LYS A 588 -1.45 -2.49 51.37
CA LYS A 588 -2.19 -3.51 52.15
C LYS A 588 -1.46 -4.86 52.22
N MET A 589 -0.68 -5.23 51.20
CA MET A 589 0.17 -6.42 51.25
C MET A 589 1.38 -6.21 52.18
N LEU A 590 2.02 -5.05 52.13
CA LEU A 590 3.17 -4.71 52.98
C LEU A 590 2.79 -4.60 54.48
N TRP A 591 1.56 -4.16 54.79
CA TRP A 591 1.05 -4.11 56.16
C TRP A 591 0.70 -5.50 56.72
N ARG A 592 0.33 -6.46 55.87
CA ARG A 592 0.04 -7.86 56.26
C ARG A 592 1.30 -8.73 56.43
N THR A 593 2.47 -8.23 56.04
CA THR A 593 3.75 -8.92 56.22
C THR A 593 4.58 -8.35 57.38
N SER A 594 4.03 -7.37 58.11
CA SER A 594 4.69 -6.68 59.23
C SER A 594 3.86 -6.69 60.53
N SER A 595 2.86 -7.56 60.60
CA SER A 595 2.20 -8.08 61.82
C SER A 595 2.15 -9.59 61.71
#